data_AF-A0A0F4J7N3-F1
#
_entry.id   AF-A0A0F4J7N3-F1
#
_cell.length_a   1.000
_cell.length_b   1.000
_cell.length_c   1.000
_cell.angle_alpha   90.00
_cell.angle_beta   90.00
_cell.angle_gamma   90.00
#
_symmetry.space_group_name_H-M   'P 1'
#
loop_
_entity.id
_entity.type
_entity.pdbx_description
1 polymer ?
#
loop_
_entity_poly.entity_id
_entity_poly.type
_entity_poly.pdbx_seq_one_letter_code
_entity_poly.pdbx_strand_id
1 'polypeptide(L)'
;MYEPIRSKSAVHVVDGSHSAPQYPQSSRGEALDIQLAGHLAALLAVTDELGLEDGGAARIAEQVTRLRGSQPVRVSYPALSDGADTATLHRRAHDLAARALLVAASRADTAVA
;
A
#
# COMPACT_ATOMS: atom_id res chain seq x y z
N MET A 1 -44.75 16.47 30.94
CA MET A 1 -44.54 15.04 30.61
C MET A 1 -44.28 14.96 29.11
N TYR A 2 -43.03 14.81 28.70
CA TYR A 2 -42.68 14.58 27.30
C TYR A 2 -42.80 13.08 27.05
N GLU A 3 -43.69 12.67 26.14
CA GLU A 3 -43.70 11.28 25.68
C GLU A 3 -42.61 11.09 24.62
N PRO A 4 -41.78 10.03 24.72
CA PRO A 4 -40.77 9.73 23.71
C PRO A 4 -41.39 9.08 22.48
N ILE A 5 -40.90 9.46 21.30
CA ILE A 5 -41.36 8.98 19.99
C ILE A 5 -41.14 7.45 19.87
N ARG A 6 -42.24 6.71 19.72
CA ARG A 6 -42.26 5.36 19.13
C ARG A 6 -41.81 5.46 17.67
N SER A 7 -40.55 5.11 17.40
CA SER A 7 -40.18 4.62 16.08
C SER A 7 -39.47 3.29 16.28
N LYS A 8 -40.15 2.20 15.90
CA LYS A 8 -39.46 0.95 15.59
C LYS A 8 -38.54 1.30 14.44
N SER A 9 -37.24 1.39 14.72
CA SER A 9 -36.23 1.45 13.68
C SER A 9 -36.38 0.16 12.90
N ALA A 10 -36.99 0.27 11.72
CA ALA A 10 -37.00 -0.76 10.71
C ALA A 10 -35.55 -0.89 10.22
N VAL A 11 -34.73 -1.58 11.02
CA VAL A 11 -33.48 -2.13 10.53
C VAL A 11 -33.89 -3.03 9.38
N HIS A 12 -33.57 -2.59 8.16
CA HIS A 12 -33.65 -3.39 6.95
C HIS A 12 -32.86 -4.67 7.19
N VAL A 13 -33.58 -5.71 7.61
CA VAL A 13 -33.16 -7.09 7.40
C VAL A 13 -33.25 -7.28 5.90
N VAL A 14 -32.10 -7.18 5.23
CA VAL A 14 -31.91 -7.63 3.85
C VAL A 14 -32.07 -9.13 3.88
N ASP A 15 -33.31 -9.58 3.71
CA ASP A 15 -33.65 -10.94 3.34
C ASP A 15 -34.03 -10.93 1.85
N GLY A 16 -33.30 -11.67 1.03
CA GLY A 16 -33.65 -11.90 -0.36
C GLY A 16 -32.59 -11.52 -1.39
N SER A 17 -31.49 -12.30 -1.46
CA SER A 17 -31.07 -12.97 -2.70
C SER A 17 -29.80 -13.78 -2.42
N HIS A 18 -29.74 -14.99 -2.99
CA HIS A 18 -28.57 -15.86 -2.99
C HIS A 18 -27.43 -15.24 -3.80
N SER A 19 -26.77 -14.24 -3.23
CA SER A 19 -25.46 -13.79 -3.63
C SER A 19 -24.75 -13.48 -2.34
N ALA A 20 -24.03 -14.50 -1.83
CA ALA A 20 -22.99 -14.24 -0.85
C ALA A 20 -22.23 -12.98 -1.31
N PRO A 21 -21.94 -12.01 -0.43
CA PRO A 21 -21.08 -10.90 -0.81
C PRO A 21 -19.87 -11.53 -1.50
N GLN A 22 -19.74 -11.28 -2.80
CA GLN A 22 -18.65 -11.82 -3.60
C GLN A 22 -17.43 -11.03 -3.16
N TYR A 23 -16.89 -11.41 -2.00
CA TYR A 23 -15.61 -10.91 -1.55
C TYR A 23 -14.63 -11.17 -2.69
N PRO A 24 -13.83 -10.17 -3.11
CA PRO A 24 -12.81 -10.38 -4.10
C PRO A 24 -11.97 -11.58 -3.67
N GLN A 25 -12.05 -12.68 -4.42
CA GLN A 25 -11.33 -13.91 -4.13
C GLN A 25 -9.88 -13.73 -4.62
N SER A 26 -9.17 -12.73 -4.11
CA SER A 26 -7.77 -12.53 -4.45
C SER A 26 -6.98 -13.71 -3.88
N SER A 27 -6.14 -14.33 -4.71
CA SER A 27 -5.22 -15.35 -4.19
C SER A 27 -4.28 -14.72 -3.14
N ARG A 28 -3.75 -15.53 -2.22
CA ARG A 28 -2.78 -15.03 -1.23
C ARG A 28 -1.57 -14.37 -1.90
N GLY A 29 -1.09 -14.95 -3.01
CA GLY A 29 0.02 -14.38 -3.78
C GLY A 29 -0.31 -13.01 -4.39
N GLU A 30 -1.51 -12.87 -4.96
CA GLU A 30 -1.98 -11.60 -5.53
C GLU A 30 -2.13 -10.52 -4.45
N ALA A 31 -2.65 -10.87 -3.27
CA ALA A 31 -2.74 -9.93 -2.15
C ALA A 31 -1.35 -9.46 -1.70
N LEU A 32 -0.35 -10.34 -1.71
CA LEU A 32 1.04 -9.99 -1.39
C LEU A 32 1.67 -9.12 -2.48
N ASP A 33 1.32 -9.34 -3.76
CA ASP A 33 1.79 -8.49 -4.86
C ASP A 33 1.27 -7.06 -4.75
N ILE A 34 -0.01 -6.90 -4.40
CA ILE A 34 -0.61 -5.58 -4.13
C ILE A 34 0.11 -4.91 -2.95
N GLN A 35 0.36 -5.63 -1.86
CA GLN A 35 1.07 -5.09 -0.69
C GLN A 35 2.51 -4.71 -1.03
N LEU A 36 3.22 -5.55 -1.78
CA LEU A 36 4.60 -5.29 -2.18
C LEU A 36 4.68 -4.05 -3.07
N ALA A 37 3.77 -3.94 -4.05
CA ALA A 37 3.70 -2.77 -4.91
C ALA A 37 3.42 -1.48 -4.12
N GLY A 38 2.57 -1.55 -3.09
CA GLY A 38 2.28 -0.42 -2.20
C GLY A 38 3.50 0.04 -1.41
N HIS A 39 4.23 -0.89 -0.78
CA HIS A 39 5.44 -0.56 -0.01
C HIS A 39 6.56 -0.03 -0.90
N LEU A 40 6.77 -0.62 -2.08
CA LEU A 40 7.76 -0.15 -3.03
C LEU A 40 7.42 1.23 -3.59
N ALA A 41 6.15 1.52 -3.89
CA ALA A 41 5.73 2.85 -4.33
C ALA A 41 5.92 3.90 -3.22
N ALA A 42 5.65 3.55 -1.97
CA ALA A 42 5.90 4.46 -0.84
C ALA A 42 7.41 4.70 -0.63
N LEU A 43 8.25 3.65 -0.74
CA LEU A 43 9.70 3.79 -0.67
C LEU A 43 10.22 4.68 -1.80
N LEU A 44 9.70 4.49 -3.02
CA LEU A 44 10.02 5.28 -4.21
C LEU A 44 9.73 6.77 -4.00
N ALA A 45 8.58 7.11 -3.39
CA ALA A 45 8.25 8.49 -3.04
C ALA A 45 9.24 9.09 -2.01
N VAL A 46 9.62 8.33 -0.98
CA VAL A 46 10.62 8.80 0.00
C VAL A 46 12.00 8.99 -0.64
N THR A 47 12.38 8.16 -1.63
CA THR A 47 13.62 8.38 -2.38
C THR A 47 13.57 9.63 -3.25
N ASP A 48 12.40 9.98 -3.81
CA ASP A 48 12.20 11.25 -4.52
C ASP A 48 12.33 12.45 -3.58
N GLU A 49 11.71 12.37 -2.40
CA GLU A 49 11.78 13.42 -1.37
C GLU A 49 13.23 13.65 -0.91
N LEU A 50 14.04 12.58 -0.82
CA LEU A 50 15.46 12.65 -0.50
C LEU A 50 16.35 13.13 -1.67
N GLY A 51 15.81 13.29 -2.87
CA GLY A 51 16.58 13.62 -4.07
C GLY A 51 17.54 12.52 -4.53
N LEU A 52 17.26 11.26 -4.16
CA LEU A 52 18.08 10.10 -4.53
C LEU A 52 17.63 9.57 -5.89
N GLU A 53 18.15 10.16 -6.96
CA GLU A 53 17.89 9.75 -8.35
C GLU A 53 18.84 8.63 -8.83
N ASP A 54 19.33 7.80 -7.91
CA ASP A 54 20.30 6.75 -8.23
C ASP A 54 19.67 5.55 -8.97
N GLY A 55 20.53 4.60 -9.36
CA GLY A 55 20.08 3.36 -10.01
C GLY A 55 19.14 2.51 -9.14
N GLY A 56 19.12 2.73 -7.82
CA GLY A 56 18.19 2.06 -6.90
C GLY A 56 16.76 2.51 -7.12
N ALA A 57 16.54 3.83 -7.20
CA ALA A 57 15.21 4.40 -7.46
C ALA A 57 14.63 3.91 -8.80
N ALA A 58 15.45 3.85 -9.86
CA ALA A 58 15.05 3.31 -11.16
C ALA A 58 14.60 1.84 -11.06
N ARG A 59 15.35 0.99 -10.35
CA ARG A 59 14.98 -0.42 -10.16
C ARG A 59 13.70 -0.61 -9.34
N ILE A 60 13.46 0.25 -8.34
CA ILE A 60 12.21 0.23 -7.58
C ILE A 60 11.04 0.57 -8.50
N ALA A 61 11.16 1.60 -9.35
CA ALA A 61 10.12 1.98 -10.31
C ALA A 61 9.81 0.87 -11.32
N GLU A 62 10.84 0.17 -11.83
CA GLU A 62 10.67 -1.01 -12.67
C GLU A 62 9.91 -2.13 -11.96
N GLN A 63 10.27 -2.42 -10.70
CA GLN A 63 9.59 -3.47 -9.93
C GLN A 63 8.13 -3.11 -9.64
N VAL A 64 7.83 -1.84 -9.32
CA VAL A 64 6.44 -1.37 -9.18
C VAL A 64 5.69 -1.53 -10.50
N THR A 65 6.31 -1.19 -11.63
CA THR A 65 5.72 -1.36 -12.96
C THR A 65 5.43 -2.82 -13.26
N ARG A 66 6.34 -3.74 -12.92
CA ARG A 66 6.12 -5.18 -13.07
C ARG A 66 4.93 -5.69 -12.25
N LEU A 67 4.78 -5.21 -11.01
CA LEU A 67 3.71 -5.65 -10.12
C LEU A 67 2.34 -5.02 -10.45
N ARG A 68 2.33 -3.78 -10.95
CA ARG A 68 1.09 -2.99 -11.18
C ARG A 68 0.69 -2.87 -12.65
N GLY A 69 1.56 -3.26 -13.58
CA GLY A 69 1.36 -3.11 -15.03
C GLY A 69 1.47 -1.68 -15.55
N SER A 70 1.81 -0.70 -14.71
CA SER A 70 1.88 0.72 -15.08
C SER A 70 3.00 1.42 -14.33
N GLN A 71 3.59 2.43 -14.98
CA GLN A 71 4.68 3.19 -14.39
C GLN A 71 4.16 4.05 -13.23
N PRO A 72 4.83 4.05 -12.06
CA PRO A 72 4.45 4.92 -10.96
C PRO A 72 4.68 6.38 -11.31
N VAL A 73 3.74 7.24 -10.89
CA VAL A 73 3.90 8.70 -10.98
C VAL A 73 4.99 9.13 -10.00
N ARG A 74 5.90 9.98 -10.48
CA ARG A 74 7.05 10.50 -9.73
C ARG A 74 6.90 12.00 -9.57
N VAL A 75 7.17 12.51 -8.38
CA VAL A 75 7.11 13.93 -8.06
C VAL A 75 8.52 14.37 -7.70
N SER A 76 9.02 15.41 -8.36
CA SER A 76 10.29 16.01 -7.99
C SER A 76 10.05 16.96 -6.81
N TYR A 77 10.83 16.79 -5.74
CA TYR A 77 10.74 17.62 -4.54
C TYR A 77 11.84 18.68 -4.53
N PRO A 78 11.56 19.90 -4.02
CA PRO A 78 12.61 20.88 -3.78
C PRO A 78 13.59 20.34 -2.73
N ALA A 79 14.86 20.74 -2.83
CA ALA A 79 15.91 20.29 -1.92
C ALA A 79 15.52 20.56 -0.45
N LEU A 80 15.57 19.51 0.37
CA LEU A 80 15.32 19.59 1.80
C LEU A 80 16.35 20.52 2.45
N SER A 81 15.86 21.48 3.24
CA SER A 81 16.71 22.52 3.82
C SER A 81 17.24 22.17 5.22
N ASP A 82 16.71 21.12 5.87
CA ASP A 82 17.10 20.73 7.23
C ASP A 82 17.57 19.25 7.35
N GLY A 83 18.59 19.04 8.18
CA GLY A 83 19.19 17.73 8.43
C GLY A 83 18.30 16.81 9.27
N ALA A 84 17.47 17.36 10.16
CA ALA A 84 16.55 16.57 10.98
C ALA A 84 15.43 15.92 10.14
N ASP A 85 14.92 16.64 9.14
CA ASP A 85 13.94 16.13 8.18
C ASP A 85 14.54 15.01 7.32
N THR A 86 15.77 15.22 6.85
CA THR A 86 16.53 14.23 6.07
C THR A 86 16.75 12.93 6.85
N ALA A 87 17.17 13.01 8.12
CA ALA A 87 17.36 11.83 8.96
C ALA A 87 16.04 11.07 9.21
N THR A 88 14.93 11.80 9.34
CA THR A 88 13.60 11.20 9.51
C THR A 88 13.15 10.46 8.25
N LEU A 89 13.42 11.02 7.06
CA LEU A 89 13.13 10.38 5.79
C LEU A 89 13.99 9.13 5.56
N HIS A 90 15.27 9.14 5.92
CA HIS A 90 16.11 7.94 5.87
C HIS A 90 15.56 6.82 6.75
N ARG A 91 15.16 7.12 7.99
CA ARG A 91 14.53 6.13 8.88
C ARG A 91 13.24 5.57 8.28
N ARG A 92 12.39 6.45 7.73
CA ARG A 92 11.16 6.03 7.04
C ARG A 92 11.46 5.13 5.83
N ALA A 93 12.51 5.44 5.06
CA ALA A 93 12.96 4.62 3.95
C ALA A 93 13.40 3.22 4.43
N HIS A 94 14.17 3.13 5.52
CA HIS A 94 14.58 1.85 6.11
C HIS A 94 13.39 1.02 6.59
N ASP A 95 12.42 1.64 7.27
CA ASP A 95 11.21 0.94 7.73
C ASP A 95 10.38 0.40 6.55
N LEU A 96 10.22 1.20 5.50
CA LEU A 96 9.52 0.78 4.28
C LEU A 96 10.26 -0.35 3.56
N ALA A 97 11.59 -0.27 3.47
CA ALA A 97 12.42 -1.32 2.89
C ALA A 97 12.29 -2.63 3.68
N ALA A 98 12.34 -2.57 5.01
CA ALA A 98 12.16 -3.76 5.86
C ALA A 98 10.79 -4.43 5.65
N ARG A 99 9.71 -3.64 5.55
CA ARG A 99 8.37 -4.16 5.25
C ARG A 99 8.28 -4.77 3.85
N ALA A 100 8.86 -4.11 2.84
CA ALA A 100 8.89 -4.64 1.48
C ALA A 100 9.63 -5.98 1.41
N LEU A 101 10.76 -6.12 2.11
CA LEU A 101 11.52 -7.37 2.19
C LEU A 101 10.71 -8.48 2.87
N LEU A 102 10.01 -8.18 3.95
CA LEU A 102 9.15 -9.16 4.64
C LEU A 102 8.02 -9.68 3.72
N VAL A 103 7.34 -8.77 3.02
CA VAL A 103 6.26 -9.14 2.07
C VAL A 103 6.82 -9.95 0.91
N ALA A 104 7.98 -9.56 0.37
CA ALA A 104 8.65 -10.29 -0.70
C ALA A 104 9.05 -11.71 -0.28
N ALA A 105 9.54 -11.90 0.95
CA ALA A 105 9.83 -13.22 1.50
C ALA A 105 8.55 -14.06 1.63
N SER A 106 7.49 -13.51 2.22
CA SER A 106 6.21 -14.21 2.34
C SER A 106 5.62 -14.59 0.97
N ARG A 107 5.84 -13.78 -0.07
CA ARG A 107 5.40 -14.08 -1.43
C ARG A 107 6.20 -15.25 -2.02
N ALA A 108 7.52 -15.25 -1.82
CA ALA A 108 8.38 -16.35 -2.27
C ALA A 108 7.92 -17.68 -1.65
N ASP A 109 7.55 -17.69 -0.36
CA ASP A 109 7.03 -18.87 0.31
C ASP A 109 5.73 -19.39 -0.33
N THR A 110 4.86 -18.50 -0.80
CA THR A 110 3.63 -18.91 -1.51
C THR A 110 3.85 -19.45 -2.92
N ALA A 111 5.02 -19.20 -3.53
CA ALA A 111 5.35 -19.74 -4.85
C ALA A 111 5.94 -21.15 -4.80
N VAL A 112 6.37 -21.61 -3.62
CA VAL A 112 6.96 -22.95 -3.40
C VAL A 112 5.92 -23.97 -2.94
N ALA A 113 4.77 -23.52 -2.41
CA ALA A 113 3.68 -24.35 -1.89
C ALA A 113 2.71 -24.81 -3.00
#